data_AF-A0AAP5WEA6-F1
#
_entry.id   AF-A0AAP5WEA6-F1
#
_cell.length_a   1.000
_cell.length_b   1.000
_cell.length_c   1.000
_cell.angle_alpha   90.00
_cell.angle_beta   90.00
_cell.angle_gamma   90.00
#
_symmetry.space_group_name_H-M   'P 1'
#
loop_
_entity.id
_entity.type
_entity.pdbx_description
1 polymer ?
#
loop_
_entity_poly.entity_id
_entity_poly.type
_entity_poly.pdbx_seq_one_letter_code
_entity_poly.pdbx_strand_id
1 'polypeptide(L)'
;MLYQYPTLAKINETGNAIRVNENSVIQSLPNMSGVDYFVKSKDQHDYYVFIDRGEQGGAVIHTDNYSDLGFFLIETPLSDFDLDINPETSLVEMYDGAGVVTDFTDAVEKDEIKKMLDEYQNVSDEELEASDVYKELDKYVSRYLELDETTEKHVNLAIIRIAILSISQQSATEQ
;
A
#
# COMPACT_ATOMS: atom_id res chain seq x y z
N MET A 1 -11.25 14.11 9.72
CA MET A 1 -11.93 14.49 8.46
C MET A 1 -11.99 13.24 7.64
N LEU A 2 -13.19 12.86 7.21
CA LEU A 2 -13.44 11.60 6.55
C LEU A 2 -13.17 11.69 5.04
N TYR A 3 -12.34 10.80 4.52
CA TYR A 3 -12.06 10.65 3.09
C TYR A 3 -12.51 9.27 2.62
N GLN A 4 -13.68 9.20 2.00
CA GLN A 4 -14.25 7.95 1.50
C GLN A 4 -13.58 7.49 0.21
N TYR A 5 -13.56 6.17 -0.04
CA TYR A 5 -12.98 5.57 -1.25
C TYR A 5 -13.30 6.28 -2.57
N PRO A 6 -14.55 6.70 -2.91
CA PRO A 6 -14.80 7.40 -4.18
C PRO A 6 -14.00 8.72 -4.32
N THR A 7 -13.71 9.38 -3.21
CA THR A 7 -12.85 10.57 -3.19
C THR A 7 -11.39 10.20 -3.40
N LEU A 8 -10.92 9.14 -2.76
CA LEU A 8 -9.54 8.64 -2.87
C LEU A 8 -9.26 8.08 -4.27
N ALA A 9 -10.16 7.26 -4.82
CA ALA A 9 -10.06 6.67 -6.16
C ALA A 9 -9.96 7.76 -7.25
N LYS A 10 -10.66 8.89 -7.07
CA LYS A 10 -10.60 10.02 -8.01
C LYS A 10 -9.22 10.67 -8.08
N ILE A 11 -8.37 10.53 -7.06
CA ILE A 11 -6.98 10.97 -7.10
C ILE A 11 -6.22 10.18 -8.17
N ASN A 12 -6.45 8.87 -8.27
CA ASN A 12 -5.82 8.01 -9.28
C ASN A 12 -6.27 8.34 -10.71
N GLU A 13 -7.52 8.76 -10.88
CA GLU A 13 -8.05 9.17 -12.20
C GLU A 13 -7.54 10.54 -12.65
N THR A 14 -7.40 11.47 -11.70
CA THR A 14 -7.17 12.89 -12.02
C THR A 14 -5.74 13.36 -11.78
N GLY A 15 -4.96 12.61 -10.99
CA GLY A 15 -3.65 13.02 -10.49
C GLY A 15 -3.70 14.19 -9.49
N ASN A 16 -4.90 14.66 -9.11
CA ASN A 16 -5.03 15.82 -8.24
C ASN A 16 -4.94 15.39 -6.77
N ALA A 17 -3.84 15.77 -6.13
CA ALA A 17 -3.64 15.55 -4.71
C ALA A 17 -4.63 16.37 -3.86
N ILE A 18 -4.99 15.83 -2.69
CA ILE A 18 -5.81 16.50 -1.69
C ILE A 18 -4.91 17.01 -0.58
N ARG A 19 -4.82 18.33 -0.45
CA ARG A 19 -4.15 18.95 0.69
C ARG A 19 -5.03 18.82 1.93
N VAL A 20 -4.56 18.10 2.95
CA VAL A 20 -5.27 17.96 4.24
C VAL A 20 -4.98 19.18 5.10
N ASN A 21 -3.72 19.57 5.23
CA ASN A 21 -3.28 20.78 5.92
C ASN A 21 -1.94 21.28 5.35
N GLU A 22 -1.28 22.22 6.05
CA GLU A 22 0.01 22.76 5.58
C GLU A 22 1.12 21.68 5.53
N ASN A 23 1.04 20.69 6.42
CA ASN A 23 2.05 19.67 6.67
C ASN A 23 1.71 18.28 6.09
N SER A 24 0.55 18.09 5.47
CA SER A 24 0.15 16.77 4.98
C SER A 24 -0.74 16.81 3.73
N VAL A 25 -0.63 15.76 2.92
CA VAL A 25 -1.26 15.64 1.60
C VAL A 25 -1.59 14.17 1.32
N ILE A 26 -2.73 13.95 0.65
CA ILE A 26 -3.08 12.65 0.07
C ILE A 26 -2.81 12.75 -1.44
N GLN A 27 -1.98 11.87 -1.97
CA GLN A 27 -1.57 11.88 -3.38
C GLN A 27 -1.64 10.49 -4.00
N SER A 28 -1.64 10.40 -5.33
CA SER A 28 -1.68 9.12 -6.04
C SER A 28 -0.38 8.35 -5.88
N LEU A 29 -0.48 7.03 -5.77
CA LEU A 29 0.67 6.14 -5.86
C LEU A 29 1.14 5.97 -7.32
N PRO A 30 2.45 6.01 -7.60
CA PRO A 30 2.97 5.74 -8.93
C PRO A 30 2.64 4.30 -9.38
N ASN A 31 2.05 4.16 -10.57
CA ASN A 31 1.75 2.86 -11.20
C ASN A 31 0.88 1.90 -10.37
N MET A 32 0.16 2.40 -9.37
CA MET A 32 -0.72 1.61 -8.52
C MET A 32 -2.06 2.32 -8.35
N SER A 33 -3.14 1.53 -8.21
CA SER A 33 -4.43 2.07 -7.80
C SER A 33 -4.41 2.27 -6.28
N GLY A 34 -4.03 3.45 -5.83
CA GLY A 34 -3.91 3.70 -4.39
C GLY A 34 -3.40 5.09 -4.06
N VAL A 35 -3.37 5.41 -2.77
CA VAL A 35 -2.97 6.72 -2.28
C VAL A 35 -1.83 6.62 -1.28
N ASP A 36 -0.99 7.64 -1.29
CA ASP A 36 0.02 7.93 -0.27
C ASP A 36 -0.49 9.10 0.57
N TYR A 37 -0.71 8.87 1.86
CA TYR A 37 -0.88 9.94 2.82
C TYR A 37 0.47 10.33 3.41
N PHE A 38 1.00 11.46 2.94
CA PHE A 38 2.32 11.95 3.30
C PHE A 38 2.24 13.06 4.36
N VAL A 39 2.95 12.89 5.47
CA VAL A 39 3.12 13.87 6.55
C VAL A 39 4.55 14.43 6.54
N LYS A 40 4.69 15.60 5.91
CA LYS A 40 5.97 16.30 5.66
C LYS A 40 6.80 16.53 6.93
N SER A 41 6.16 16.88 8.03
CA SER A 41 6.87 17.23 9.27
C SER A 41 7.56 16.03 9.94
N LYS A 42 7.17 14.80 9.55
CA LYS A 42 7.72 13.56 10.08
C LYS A 42 8.45 12.73 9.03
N ASP A 43 8.44 13.19 7.77
CA ASP A 43 8.85 12.39 6.61
C ASP A 43 8.17 11.01 6.60
N GLN A 44 6.88 10.98 6.92
CA GLN A 44 6.12 9.75 7.11
C GLN A 44 5.14 9.55 5.95
N HIS A 45 5.17 8.36 5.36
CA HIS A 45 4.29 7.93 4.28
C HIS A 45 3.39 6.79 4.73
N ASP A 46 2.09 6.95 4.58
CA ASP A 46 1.09 5.92 4.86
C ASP A 46 0.47 5.48 3.53
N TYR A 47 0.89 4.33 3.00
CA TYR A 47 0.43 3.85 1.70
C TYR A 47 -0.85 3.01 1.83
N TYR A 48 -1.75 3.18 0.86
CA TYR A 48 -3.00 2.43 0.75
C TYR A 48 -3.23 2.02 -0.71
N VAL A 49 -3.19 0.73 -1.02
CA VAL A 49 -3.48 0.21 -2.37
C VAL A 49 -4.84 -0.47 -2.40
N PHE A 50 -5.68 -0.07 -3.34
CA PHE A 50 -7.04 -0.55 -3.52
C PHE A 50 -7.09 -1.66 -4.58
N ILE A 51 -7.59 -2.82 -4.19
CA ILE A 51 -7.77 -3.99 -5.04
C ILE A 51 -9.26 -4.27 -5.16
N ASP A 52 -9.80 -4.13 -6.36
CA ASP A 52 -11.18 -4.51 -6.68
C ASP A 52 -11.24 -6.00 -7.00
N ARG A 53 -12.09 -6.74 -6.27
CA ARG A 53 -12.28 -8.19 -6.41
C ARG A 53 -13.64 -8.53 -7.04
N GLY A 54 -14.32 -7.53 -7.62
CA GLY A 54 -15.63 -7.70 -8.23
C GLY A 54 -16.69 -8.17 -7.23
N GLU A 55 -17.37 -9.28 -7.53
CA GLU A 55 -18.42 -9.83 -6.66
C GLU A 55 -17.90 -10.32 -5.29
N GLN A 56 -16.58 -10.54 -5.15
CA GLN A 56 -15.95 -10.91 -3.88
C GLN A 56 -15.69 -9.70 -2.97
N GLY A 57 -15.99 -8.48 -3.43
CA GLY A 57 -15.82 -7.25 -2.66
C GLY A 57 -14.51 -6.52 -2.97
N GLY A 58 -13.87 -5.99 -1.94
CA GLY A 58 -12.65 -5.20 -2.06
C GLY A 58 -11.56 -5.67 -1.10
N ALA A 59 -10.35 -5.22 -1.38
CA ALA A 59 -9.19 -5.40 -0.53
C ALA A 59 -8.37 -4.11 -0.49
N VAL A 60 -7.83 -3.78 0.69
CA VAL A 60 -6.90 -2.67 0.87
C VAL A 60 -5.60 -3.20 1.46
N ILE A 61 -4.48 -2.92 0.79
CA ILE A 61 -3.14 -3.16 1.33
C ILE A 61 -2.63 -1.87 1.95
N HIS A 62 -2.19 -1.94 3.21
CA HIS A 62 -1.66 -0.81 3.97
C HIS A 62 -0.33 -1.18 4.64
N THR A 63 0.64 -0.27 4.67
CA THR A 63 1.89 -0.47 5.40
C THR A 63 1.71 -0.20 6.89
N ASP A 64 2.18 -1.12 7.73
CA ASP A 64 2.36 -0.85 9.15
C ASP A 64 3.50 0.17 9.33
N ASN A 65 3.19 1.33 9.89
CA ASN A 65 4.19 2.38 10.12
C ASN A 65 5.05 2.13 11.36
N TYR A 66 4.81 1.06 12.12
CA TYR A 66 5.59 0.69 13.29
C TYR A 66 6.77 -0.25 12.98
N SER A 67 6.72 -1.00 11.88
CA SER A 67 7.78 -1.89 11.40
C SER A 67 8.27 -1.42 10.04
N ASP A 68 9.57 -1.50 9.78
CA ASP A 68 10.19 -0.87 8.61
C ASP A 68 9.57 -1.34 7.27
N LEU A 69 8.89 -2.50 7.22
CA LEU A 69 8.10 -3.00 6.08
C LEU A 69 7.03 -4.06 6.49
N GLY A 70 6.18 -3.77 7.47
CA GLY A 70 4.98 -4.59 7.76
C GLY A 70 3.81 -4.23 6.85
N PHE A 71 2.90 -5.17 6.59
CA PHE A 71 1.72 -4.94 5.75
C PHE A 71 0.45 -5.53 6.34
N PHE A 72 -0.66 -4.81 6.22
CA PHE A 72 -2.00 -5.30 6.49
C PHE A 72 -2.78 -5.45 5.19
N LEU A 73 -3.50 -6.56 5.06
CA LEU A 73 -4.59 -6.72 4.10
C LEU A 73 -5.92 -6.60 4.82
N ILE A 74 -6.76 -5.70 4.35
CA ILE A 74 -8.12 -5.48 4.86
C ILE A 74 -9.09 -5.91 3.79
N GLU A 75 -9.80 -7.01 4.02
CA GLU A 75 -10.84 -7.50 3.12
C GLU A 75 -12.18 -6.85 3.49
N THR A 76 -12.58 -5.84 2.70
CA THR A 76 -13.79 -5.04 2.91
C THR A 76 -14.27 -4.47 1.56
N PRO A 77 -15.58 -4.32 1.30
CA PRO A 77 -16.04 -3.60 0.12
C PRO A 77 -15.37 -2.23 0.02
N LEU A 78 -14.79 -1.87 -1.14
CA LEU A 78 -14.10 -0.58 -1.28
C LEU A 78 -15.03 0.61 -0.97
N SER A 79 -16.34 0.48 -1.20
CA SER A 79 -17.34 1.49 -0.82
C SER A 79 -17.38 1.83 0.66
N ASP A 80 -16.94 0.90 1.50
CA ASP A 80 -17.02 0.98 2.96
C ASP A 80 -15.68 1.45 3.56
N PHE A 81 -14.64 1.55 2.74
CA PHE A 81 -13.32 2.05 3.16
C PHE A 81 -13.29 3.58 3.23
N ASP A 82 -12.74 4.09 4.32
CA ASP A 82 -12.45 5.50 4.52
C ASP A 82 -11.19 5.74 5.36
N LEU A 83 -10.59 6.91 5.17
CA LEU A 83 -9.52 7.43 6.01
C LEU A 83 -10.10 8.56 6.88
N ASP A 84 -10.04 8.44 8.21
CA ASP A 84 -10.33 9.56 9.11
C ASP A 84 -9.03 10.23 9.54
N ILE A 85 -8.73 11.38 8.93
CA ILE A 85 -7.50 12.10 9.23
C ILE A 85 -7.83 13.32 10.07
N ASN A 86 -7.24 13.43 11.25
CA ASN A 86 -7.33 14.64 12.06
C ASN A 86 -6.50 15.76 11.41
N PRO A 87 -7.13 16.83 10.88
CA PRO A 87 -6.41 17.86 10.15
C PRO A 87 -5.54 18.76 11.05
N GLU A 88 -5.71 18.73 12.38
CA GLU A 88 -4.90 19.50 13.31
C GLU A 88 -3.61 18.75 13.69
N THR A 89 -3.69 17.43 13.84
CA THR A 89 -2.57 16.60 14.31
C THR A 89 -1.90 15.77 13.21
N SER A 90 -2.51 15.69 12.02
CA SER A 90 -2.10 14.78 10.94
C SER A 90 -2.05 13.32 11.39
N LEU A 91 -2.90 12.95 12.36
CA LEU A 91 -3.07 11.56 12.77
C LEU A 91 -4.12 10.91 11.89
N VAL A 92 -3.79 9.76 11.32
CA VAL A 92 -4.72 8.91 10.61
C VAL A 92 -5.31 7.90 11.58
N GLU A 93 -6.63 7.84 11.63
CA GLU A 93 -7.38 6.72 12.14
C GLU A 93 -8.02 6.04 10.93
N MET A 94 -7.78 4.74 10.78
CA MET A 94 -8.36 3.95 9.72
C MET A 94 -9.52 3.16 10.30
N TYR A 95 -10.68 3.26 9.66
CA TYR A 95 -11.80 2.36 9.95
C TYR A 95 -11.71 1.15 9.01
N ASP A 96 -11.54 -0.04 9.58
CA ASP A 96 -11.42 -1.31 8.87
C ASP A 96 -12.79 -1.91 8.50
N GLY A 97 -13.89 -1.31 8.96
CA GLY A 97 -15.23 -1.80 8.68
C GLY A 97 -15.51 -3.16 9.32
N ALA A 98 -16.58 -3.82 8.85
CA ALA A 98 -16.75 -5.24 9.11
C ALA A 98 -15.94 -6.00 8.04
N GLY A 99 -14.87 -6.69 8.44
CA GLY A 99 -13.97 -7.34 7.50
C GLY A 99 -12.97 -8.28 8.16
N VAL A 100 -12.13 -8.89 7.33
CA VAL A 100 -10.97 -9.69 7.78
C VAL A 100 -9.73 -8.83 7.64
N VAL A 101 -8.96 -8.72 8.72
CA VAL A 101 -7.64 -8.09 8.71
C VAL A 101 -6.60 -9.18 8.83
N THR A 102 -5.73 -9.27 7.83
CA THR A 102 -4.56 -10.15 7.84
C THR A 102 -3.30 -9.32 7.96
N ASP A 103 -2.47 -9.66 8.93
CA ASP A 103 -1.16 -9.04 9.17
C ASP A 103 -0.07 -9.90 8.54
N PHE A 104 0.74 -9.29 7.67
CA PHE A 104 1.97 -9.85 7.14
C PHE A 104 3.15 -9.20 7.87
N THR A 105 3.37 -9.62 9.11
CA THR A 105 4.57 -9.25 9.86
C THR A 105 5.80 -9.73 9.10
N ASP A 106 6.73 -8.81 8.83
CA ASP A 106 8.08 -9.08 8.34
C ASP A 106 8.18 -9.65 6.91
N ALA A 107 7.12 -9.53 6.09
CA ALA A 107 7.08 -10.08 4.73
C ALA A 107 8.25 -9.63 3.83
N VAL A 108 8.80 -8.44 4.11
CA VAL A 108 9.88 -7.82 3.33
C VAL A 108 11.08 -7.42 4.22
N GLU A 109 11.15 -7.89 5.47
CA GLU A 109 12.22 -7.51 6.40
C GLU A 109 13.55 -8.25 6.17
N LYS A 110 13.59 -9.30 5.37
CA LYS A 110 14.87 -9.95 5.07
C LYS A 110 15.74 -8.98 4.27
N ASP A 111 16.92 -8.64 4.81
CA ASP A 111 17.96 -7.83 4.14
C ASP A 111 18.23 -8.27 2.69
N GLU A 112 18.02 -9.57 2.40
CA GLU A 112 18.11 -10.14 1.06
C GLU A 112 17.05 -9.58 0.10
N ILE A 113 15.79 -9.45 0.54
CA ILE A 113 14.70 -8.91 -0.28
C ILE A 113 14.92 -7.42 -0.51
N LYS A 114 15.25 -6.63 0.54
CA LYS A 114 15.55 -5.19 0.38
C LYS A 114 16.65 -4.95 -0.67
N LYS A 115 17.73 -5.73 -0.65
CA LYS A 115 18.81 -5.63 -1.66
C LYS A 115 18.38 -6.05 -3.05
N MET A 116 17.51 -7.05 -3.17
CA MET A 116 17.00 -7.48 -4.47
C MET A 116 16.08 -6.40 -5.08
N LEU A 117 15.28 -5.69 -4.26
CA LEU A 117 14.30 -4.71 -4.72
C LEU A 117 14.91 -3.48 -5.41
N ASP A 118 16.15 -3.10 -5.10
CA ASP A 118 16.85 -2.01 -5.79
C ASP A 118 17.01 -2.26 -7.29
N GLU A 119 17.18 -3.52 -7.71
CA GLU A 119 17.33 -3.89 -9.12
C GLU A 119 16.00 -3.80 -9.89
N TYR A 120 14.87 -3.73 -9.18
CA TYR A 120 13.53 -3.80 -9.75
C TYR A 120 12.77 -2.45 -9.75
N GLN A 121 13.43 -1.33 -9.44
CA GLN A 121 12.78 -0.01 -9.36
C GLN A 121 12.02 0.39 -10.64
N ASN A 122 12.49 -0.05 -11.81
CA ASN A 122 11.96 0.37 -13.12
C ASN A 122 11.47 -0.79 -14.00
N VAL A 123 11.30 -2.00 -13.45
CA VAL A 123 10.82 -3.15 -14.23
C VAL A 123 9.30 -3.15 -14.35
N SER A 124 8.75 -3.87 -15.33
CA SER A 124 7.29 -4.05 -15.47
C SER A 124 6.72 -5.03 -14.44
N ASP A 125 5.40 -5.07 -14.28
CA ASP A 125 4.75 -6.04 -13.39
C ASP A 125 4.93 -7.48 -13.89
N GLU A 126 4.98 -7.69 -15.21
CA GLU A 126 5.27 -9.01 -15.79
C GLU A 126 6.70 -9.48 -15.50
N GLU A 127 7.66 -8.56 -15.51
CA GLU A 127 9.05 -8.85 -15.15
C GLU A 127 9.18 -9.13 -13.65
N LEU A 128 8.48 -8.38 -12.80
CA LEU A 128 8.40 -8.64 -11.36
C LEU A 128 7.83 -10.02 -11.08
N GLU A 129 6.71 -10.39 -11.70
CA GLU A 129 6.05 -11.68 -11.52
C GLU A 129 6.97 -12.87 -11.87
N ALA A 130 7.80 -12.72 -12.91
CA ALA A 130 8.77 -13.75 -13.30
C ALA A 130 9.99 -13.85 -12.37
N SER A 131 10.21 -12.84 -11.53
CA SER A 131 11.39 -12.71 -10.68
C SER A 131 11.41 -13.69 -9.50
N ASP A 132 12.59 -13.86 -8.91
CA ASP A 132 12.74 -14.68 -7.71
C ASP A 132 12.23 -13.97 -6.44
N VAL A 133 12.18 -12.63 -6.45
CA VAL A 133 11.59 -11.84 -5.35
C VAL A 133 10.10 -12.14 -5.23
N TYR A 134 9.38 -12.14 -6.35
CA TYR A 134 7.96 -12.45 -6.36
C TYR A 134 7.69 -13.87 -5.84
N LYS A 135 8.45 -14.86 -6.32
CA LYS A 135 8.32 -16.26 -5.85
C LYS A 135 8.65 -16.42 -4.37
N GLU A 136 9.55 -15.61 -3.81
CA GLU A 136 9.86 -15.66 -2.39
C GLU A 136 8.73 -15.02 -1.57
N LEU A 137 8.22 -13.85 -1.98
CA LEU A 137 7.12 -13.18 -1.29
C LEU A 137 5.83 -14.02 -1.32
N ASP A 138 5.53 -14.62 -2.48
CA ASP A 138 4.33 -15.43 -2.68
C ASP A 138 4.19 -16.54 -1.63
N LYS A 139 5.31 -17.13 -1.17
CA LYS A 139 5.30 -18.17 -0.11
C LYS A 139 4.70 -17.69 1.21
N TYR A 140 4.75 -16.39 1.49
CA TYR A 140 4.23 -15.79 2.72
C TYR A 140 2.80 -15.26 2.55
N VAL A 141 2.38 -14.96 1.33
CA VAL A 141 1.05 -14.40 1.04
C VAL A 141 0.05 -15.52 0.67
N SER A 142 0.40 -16.40 -0.28
CA SER A 142 -0.50 -17.45 -0.82
C SER A 142 -0.79 -18.61 0.13
N ARG A 143 -0.03 -18.74 1.23
CA ARG A 143 -0.22 -19.84 2.19
C ARG A 143 -1.29 -19.58 3.26
N TYR A 144 -1.68 -18.33 3.47
CA TYR A 144 -2.50 -17.94 4.61
C TYR A 144 -3.79 -17.23 4.23
N LEU A 145 -3.98 -16.95 2.94
CA LEU A 145 -5.12 -16.22 2.41
C LEU A 145 -5.99 -17.18 1.60
N GLU A 146 -7.30 -17.20 1.86
CA GLU A 146 -8.27 -17.92 1.01
C GLU A 146 -8.69 -17.04 -0.18
N LEU A 147 -7.70 -16.43 -0.85
CA LEU A 147 -7.90 -15.56 -2.00
C LEU A 147 -7.83 -16.35 -3.31
N ASP A 148 -8.45 -15.81 -4.37
CA ASP A 148 -8.26 -16.35 -5.71
C ASP A 148 -6.90 -15.90 -6.30
N GLU A 149 -6.37 -16.68 -7.23
CA GLU A 149 -5.05 -16.47 -7.86
C GLU A 149 -4.86 -15.06 -8.44
N THR A 150 -5.92 -14.44 -8.96
CA THR A 150 -5.83 -13.07 -9.51
C THR A 150 -5.67 -12.04 -8.41
N THR A 151 -6.45 -12.17 -7.32
CA THR A 151 -6.34 -11.29 -6.17
C THR A 151 -5.00 -11.46 -5.47
N GLU A 152 -4.54 -12.70 -5.25
CA GLU A 152 -3.22 -12.98 -4.65
C GLU A 152 -2.09 -12.32 -5.43
N LYS A 153 -2.14 -12.42 -6.76
CA LYS A 153 -1.17 -11.75 -7.64
C LYS A 153 -1.15 -10.24 -7.44
N HIS A 154 -2.32 -9.60 -7.42
CA HIS A 154 -2.39 -8.15 -7.18
C HIS A 154 -1.88 -7.75 -5.80
N VAL A 155 -2.17 -8.56 -4.77
CA VAL A 155 -1.64 -8.35 -3.40
C VAL A 155 -0.11 -8.43 -3.38
N ASN A 156 0.47 -9.49 -3.96
CA ASN A 156 1.92 -9.66 -4.04
C ASN A 156 2.59 -8.48 -4.78
N LEU A 157 2.07 -8.10 -5.94
CA LEU A 157 2.61 -6.98 -6.71
C LEU A 157 2.51 -5.67 -5.92
N ALA A 158 1.38 -5.41 -5.24
CA ALA A 158 1.20 -4.22 -4.42
C ALA A 158 2.24 -4.14 -3.30
N ILE A 159 2.45 -5.23 -2.55
CA ILE A 159 3.44 -5.29 -1.47
C ILE A 159 4.86 -5.00 -2.00
N ILE A 160 5.25 -5.64 -3.11
CA ILE A 160 6.57 -5.42 -3.73
C ILE A 160 6.73 -3.96 -4.18
N ARG A 161 5.72 -3.41 -4.86
CA ARG A 161 5.78 -2.04 -5.40
C ARG A 161 5.82 -0.99 -4.31
N ILE A 162 5.07 -1.18 -3.22
CA ILE A 162 5.14 -0.31 -2.05
C ILE A 162 6.53 -0.41 -1.40
N ALA A 163 7.08 -1.61 -1.24
CA ALA A 163 8.42 -1.78 -0.67
C ALA A 163 9.50 -1.07 -1.51
N ILE A 164 9.45 -1.20 -2.84
CA ILE A 164 10.35 -0.48 -3.77
C ILE A 164 10.20 1.03 -3.59
N LEU A 165 8.96 1.53 -3.53
CA LEU A 165 8.67 2.95 -3.37
C LEU A 165 9.23 3.49 -2.04
N SER A 166 9.00 2.77 -0.95
CA SER A 166 9.48 3.14 0.39
C SER A 166 11.01 3.22 0.43
N ILE A 167 11.71 2.19 -0.09
CA ILE A 167 13.19 2.16 -0.15
C ILE A 167 13.75 3.32 -0.99
N SER A 168 13.14 3.59 -2.14
CA SER A 168 13.59 4.66 -3.03
C SER A 168 13.35 6.06 -2.45
N GLN A 169 12.27 6.25 -1.68
CA GLN A 169 12.01 7.49 -0.96
C GLN A 169 12.98 7.70 0.22
N GLN A 170 13.29 6.65 1.00
CA GLN A 170 14.31 6.71 2.06
C GLN A 170 15.70 7.07 1.51
N SER A 171 16.10 6.46 0.39
CA SER A 171 17.40 6.71 -0.25
C SER A 171 17.55 8.13 -0.80
N ALA A 172 16.45 8.81 -1.11
CA ALA A 172 16.45 10.20 -1.56
C ALA A 172 16.66 11.20 -0.41
N THR A 173 16.30 10.83 0.82
CA THR A 173 16.45 11.67 2.02
C THR A 173 17.89 11.64 2.58
N GLU A 174 18.70 10.64 2.22
CA GLU A 174 20.11 10.48 2.65
C GLU A 174 21.15 11.21 1.76
N GLN A 175 20.73 11.90 0.69
CA GLN A 175 21.61 12.66 -0.24
C GLN A 175 21.55 14.18 -0.02
#